data_AF-A0A075SGW2-F1
#
_entry.id   AF-A0A075SGW2-F1
#
_cell.length_a   1.000
_cell.length_b   1.000
_cell.length_c   1.000
_cell.angle_alpha   90.00
_cell.angle_beta   90.00
_cell.angle_gamma   90.00
#
_symmetry.space_group_name_H-M   'P 1'
#
loop_
_entity.id
_entity.type
_entity.pdbx_description
1 polymer ?
#
loop_
_entity_poly.entity_id
_entity_poly.type
_entity_poly.pdbx_seq_one_letter_code
_entity_poly.pdbx_strand_id
1 'polypeptide(L)'
;MTLQQIKAQIDNLGTRKQQQIEAYGTMKKELSEKVRNQQMYQSEAELRLENFKKEAENFSNTEYSSILGKLEAIEKTELDAIKSEYETVTADNVAELSLLGTMKVSEQELLGYLEKFKRNPLAIKKLHEIGEANNITLPGYIMKEDRLVNLLRIFKRYAKDYHNTPIIDSNGSASDLAFTLVLAGDEMATALEEYSNHFDTALGLSEG
;
A
#
# COMPACT_ATOMS: atom_id res chain seq x y z
N MET A 1 -5.73 0.11 15.11
CA MET A 1 -5.52 -0.63 13.86
C MET A 1 -4.15 -0.22 13.33
N THR A 2 -3.29 -1.16 12.93
CA THR A 2 -1.95 -0.89 12.38
C THR A 2 -1.90 -1.14 10.87
N LEU A 3 -0.84 -0.67 10.21
CA LEU A 3 -0.59 -0.95 8.78
C LEU A 3 -0.49 -2.47 8.48
N GLN A 4 0.09 -3.26 9.38
CA GLN A 4 0.12 -4.72 9.25
C GLN A 4 -1.28 -5.34 9.36
N GLN A 5 -2.10 -4.85 10.28
CA GLN A 5 -3.45 -5.36 10.47
C GLN A 5 -4.37 -5.04 9.29
N ILE A 6 -4.26 -3.84 8.70
CA ILE A 6 -5.05 -3.49 7.52
C ILE A 6 -4.59 -4.25 6.27
N LYS A 7 -3.28 -4.52 6.12
CA LYS A 7 -2.77 -5.44 5.08
C LYS A 7 -3.42 -6.82 5.20
N ALA A 8 -3.40 -7.41 6.39
CA ALA A 8 -4.02 -8.72 6.63
C ALA A 8 -5.53 -8.70 6.34
N GLN A 9 -6.22 -7.59 6.60
CA GLN A 9 -7.63 -7.43 6.26
C GLN A 9 -7.87 -7.37 4.74
N ILE A 10 -6.99 -6.70 3.99
CA ILE A 10 -7.03 -6.67 2.52
C ILE A 10 -6.77 -8.06 1.95
N ASP A 11 -5.77 -8.78 2.47
CA ASP A 11 -5.47 -10.17 2.07
C ASP A 11 -6.70 -11.06 2.31
N ASN A 12 -7.34 -10.94 3.48
CA ASN A 12 -8.55 -11.69 3.82
C ASN A 12 -9.72 -11.38 2.88
N LEU A 13 -9.91 -10.12 2.47
CA LEU A 13 -10.94 -9.76 1.49
C LEU A 13 -10.71 -10.51 0.17
N GLY A 14 -9.49 -10.50 -0.35
CA GLY A 14 -9.16 -11.19 -1.60
C GLY A 14 -9.26 -12.72 -1.49
N THR A 15 -8.77 -13.33 -0.41
CA THR A 15 -8.93 -14.77 -0.16
C THR A 15 -10.41 -15.17 -0.07
N ARG A 16 -11.23 -14.40 0.64
CA ARG A 16 -12.68 -14.66 0.72
C ARG A 16 -13.35 -14.52 -0.64
N LYS A 17 -12.94 -13.53 -1.44
CA LYS A 17 -13.45 -13.32 -2.79
C LYS A 17 -13.14 -14.52 -3.70
N GLN A 18 -11.90 -15.03 -3.65
CA GLN A 18 -11.50 -16.23 -4.39
C GLN A 18 -12.37 -17.44 -4.00
N GLN A 19 -12.52 -17.70 -2.70
CA GLN A 19 -13.35 -18.80 -2.21
C GLN A 19 -14.82 -18.68 -2.66
N GLN A 20 -15.35 -17.45 -2.70
CA GLN A 20 -16.71 -17.20 -3.20
C GLN A 20 -16.84 -17.49 -4.71
N ILE A 21 -15.83 -17.16 -5.51
CA ILE A 21 -15.82 -17.47 -6.95
C ILE A 21 -15.80 -19.00 -7.16
N GLU A 22 -14.93 -19.71 -6.44
CA GLU A 22 -14.82 -21.18 -6.52
C GLU A 22 -16.12 -21.88 -6.06
N ALA A 23 -16.70 -21.41 -4.95
CA ALA A 23 -17.96 -21.93 -4.44
C ALA A 23 -19.11 -21.66 -5.42
N TYR A 24 -19.14 -20.49 -6.06
CA TYR A 24 -20.11 -20.19 -7.12
C TYR A 24 -19.97 -21.13 -8.31
N GLY A 25 -18.74 -21.39 -8.78
CA GLY A 25 -18.47 -22.33 -9.86
C GLY A 25 -18.93 -23.75 -9.54
N THR A 26 -18.65 -24.23 -8.34
CA THR A 26 -19.11 -25.54 -7.84
C THR A 26 -20.63 -25.61 -7.75
N MET A 27 -21.26 -24.63 -7.10
CA MET A 27 -22.72 -24.57 -6.98
C MET A 27 -23.40 -24.54 -8.35
N LYS A 28 -22.88 -23.78 -9.31
CA LYS A 28 -23.40 -23.73 -10.68
C LYS A 28 -23.39 -25.10 -11.35
N LYS A 29 -22.32 -25.88 -11.20
CA LYS A 29 -22.23 -27.26 -11.74
C LYS A 29 -23.26 -28.16 -11.09
N GLU A 30 -23.33 -28.19 -9.75
CA GLU A 30 -24.27 -29.03 -9.01
C GLU A 30 -25.74 -28.71 -9.34
N LEU A 31 -26.09 -27.43 -9.42
CA LEU A 31 -27.44 -27.01 -9.78
C LEU A 31 -27.78 -27.36 -11.23
N SER A 32 -26.81 -27.22 -12.16
CA SER A 32 -27.01 -27.61 -13.57
C SER A 32 -27.26 -29.13 -13.71
N GLU A 33 -26.58 -29.95 -12.91
CA GLU A 33 -26.83 -31.40 -12.87
C GLU A 33 -28.22 -31.73 -12.34
N LYS A 34 -28.66 -31.07 -11.26
CA LYS A 34 -30.01 -31.26 -10.70
C LYS A 34 -31.10 -30.86 -11.70
N VAL A 35 -30.92 -29.77 -12.43
CA VAL A 35 -31.84 -29.35 -13.50
C VAL A 35 -31.87 -30.40 -14.61
N ARG A 36 -30.70 -30.87 -15.07
CA ARG A 36 -30.61 -31.90 -16.11
C ARG A 36 -31.29 -33.21 -15.71
N ASN A 37 -31.20 -33.58 -14.43
CA ASN A 37 -31.80 -34.79 -13.87
C ASN A 37 -33.28 -34.59 -13.46
N GLN A 38 -33.89 -33.45 -13.81
CA GLN A 38 -35.29 -33.11 -13.47
C GLN A 38 -35.58 -33.10 -11.96
N GLN A 39 -34.54 -32.92 -11.14
CA GLN A 39 -34.65 -32.84 -9.68
C GLN A 39 -34.88 -31.40 -9.19
N MET A 40 -34.81 -30.42 -10.08
CA MET A 40 -34.96 -28.99 -9.79
C MET A 40 -35.40 -28.25 -11.05
N TYR A 41 -36.20 -27.19 -10.89
CA TYR A 41 -36.54 -26.29 -12.00
C TYR A 41 -35.40 -25.29 -12.27
N GLN A 42 -35.25 -24.89 -13.54
CA GLN A 42 -34.25 -23.89 -13.95
C GLN A 42 -34.37 -22.58 -13.14
N SER A 43 -35.60 -22.10 -12.93
CA SER A 43 -35.86 -20.87 -12.17
C SER A 43 -35.43 -20.97 -10.70
N GLU A 44 -35.51 -22.15 -10.09
CA GLU A 44 -35.05 -22.38 -8.73
C GLU A 44 -33.51 -22.38 -8.66
N ALA A 45 -32.84 -22.99 -9.64
CA ALA A 45 -31.38 -22.96 -9.75
C ALA A 45 -30.85 -21.53 -9.93
N GLU A 46 -31.47 -20.74 -10.81
CA GLU A 46 -31.11 -19.35 -11.05
C GLU A 46 -31.29 -18.48 -9.79
N LEU A 47 -32.40 -18.63 -9.08
CA LEU A 47 -32.66 -17.90 -7.84
C LEU A 47 -31.61 -18.21 -6.76
N ARG A 48 -31.19 -19.47 -6.63
CA ARG A 48 -30.13 -19.86 -5.67
C ARG A 48 -28.79 -19.23 -6.03
N LEU A 49 -28.42 -19.21 -7.30
CA LEU A 49 -27.19 -18.57 -7.78
C LEU A 49 -27.21 -17.05 -7.58
N GLU A 50 -28.34 -16.41 -7.86
CA GLU A 50 -28.51 -14.97 -7.65
C GLU A 50 -28.40 -14.59 -6.17
N ASN A 51 -29.06 -15.35 -5.28
CA ASN A 51 -28.96 -15.13 -3.85
C ASN A 51 -27.52 -15.29 -3.33
N PHE A 52 -26.81 -16.34 -3.77
CA PHE A 52 -25.40 -16.52 -3.42
C PHE A 52 -24.55 -15.33 -3.86
N LYS A 53 -24.74 -14.89 -5.11
CA LYS A 53 -23.99 -13.75 -5.66
C LYS A 53 -24.24 -12.48 -4.86
N LYS A 54 -25.50 -12.20 -4.53
CA LYS A 54 -25.91 -11.04 -3.75
C LYS A 54 -25.32 -11.05 -2.33
N GLU A 55 -25.30 -12.20 -1.67
CA GLU A 55 -24.67 -12.36 -0.35
C GLU A 55 -23.16 -12.12 -0.41
N ALA A 56 -22.49 -12.67 -1.41
CA ALA A 56 -21.06 -12.46 -1.63
C ALA A 56 -20.71 -10.99 -1.92
N GLU A 57 -21.52 -10.31 -2.75
CA GLU A 57 -21.38 -8.88 -3.05
C GLU A 57 -21.64 -8.02 -1.81
N ASN A 58 -22.65 -8.32 -1.01
CA ASN A 58 -22.93 -7.60 0.24
C ASN A 58 -21.77 -7.69 1.24
N PHE A 59 -21.20 -8.88 1.40
CA PHE A 59 -20.00 -9.08 2.21
C PHE A 59 -18.84 -8.22 1.67
N SER A 60 -18.56 -8.32 0.37
CA SER A 60 -17.46 -7.58 -0.28
C SER A 60 -17.63 -6.06 -0.16
N ASN A 61 -18.84 -5.54 -0.35
CA ASN A 61 -19.19 -4.12 -0.18
C ASN A 61 -18.91 -3.64 1.25
N THR A 62 -19.36 -4.42 2.24
CA THR A 62 -19.22 -4.09 3.66
C THR A 62 -17.75 -4.08 4.07
N GLU A 63 -17.01 -5.11 3.68
CA GLU A 63 -15.60 -5.27 4.03
C GLU A 63 -14.74 -4.20 3.34
N TYR A 64 -14.99 -3.93 2.06
CA TYR A 64 -14.30 -2.87 1.31
C TYR A 64 -14.53 -1.49 1.93
N SER A 65 -15.78 -1.15 2.27
CA SER A 65 -16.10 0.11 2.94
C SER A 65 -15.42 0.22 4.30
N SER A 66 -15.35 -0.89 5.06
CA SER A 66 -14.61 -0.93 6.32
C SER A 66 -13.12 -0.69 6.13
N ILE A 67 -12.51 -1.30 5.11
CA ILE A 67 -11.10 -1.12 4.78
C ILE A 67 -10.82 0.34 4.44
N LEU A 68 -11.62 0.97 3.58
CA LEU A 68 -11.43 2.37 3.21
C LEU A 68 -11.48 3.31 4.42
N GLY A 69 -12.50 3.18 5.28
CA GLY A 69 -12.61 3.99 6.49
C GLY A 69 -11.44 3.80 7.46
N LYS A 70 -10.92 2.57 7.56
CA LYS A 70 -9.72 2.28 8.39
C LYS A 70 -8.45 2.86 7.79
N LEU A 71 -8.30 2.82 6.46
CA LEU A 71 -7.15 3.40 5.77
C LEU A 71 -7.10 4.92 5.97
N GLU A 72 -8.23 5.63 5.91
CA GLU A 72 -8.30 7.06 6.19
C GLU A 72 -7.93 7.40 7.63
N ALA A 73 -8.38 6.58 8.60
CA ALA A 73 -8.03 6.76 10.01
C ALA A 73 -6.53 6.51 10.28
N ILE A 74 -5.95 5.50 9.61
CA ILE A 74 -4.51 5.22 9.68
C ILE A 74 -3.71 6.36 9.06
N GLU A 75 -4.11 6.85 7.88
CA GLU A 75 -3.46 7.97 7.19
C GLU A 75 -3.29 9.16 8.13
N LYS A 76 -4.36 9.57 8.80
CA LYS A 76 -4.31 10.68 9.77
C LYS A 76 -3.36 10.41 10.94
N THR A 77 -3.43 9.20 11.52
CA THR A 77 -2.65 8.83 12.70
C THR A 77 -1.15 8.75 12.36
N GLU A 78 -0.81 8.16 11.22
CA GLU A 78 0.57 8.04 10.76
C GLU A 78 1.16 9.39 10.36
N LEU A 79 0.39 10.29 9.71
CA LEU A 79 0.85 11.65 9.41
C LEU A 79 1.20 12.45 10.67
N ASP A 80 0.43 12.31 11.74
CA ASP A 80 0.72 12.96 13.02
C ASP A 80 1.97 12.34 13.70
N ALA A 81 2.14 11.02 13.56
CA ALA A 81 3.33 10.32 14.06
C ALA A 81 4.60 10.73 13.31
N ILE A 82 4.55 10.82 11.97
CA ILE A 82 5.68 11.24 11.12
C ILE A 82 6.17 12.63 11.54
N LYS A 83 5.25 13.59 11.71
CA LYS A 83 5.61 14.95 12.15
C LYS A 83 6.28 14.98 13.51
N SER A 84 5.93 14.04 14.39
CA SER A 84 6.49 13.94 15.74
C SER A 84 7.85 13.24 15.75
N GLU A 85 8.16 12.45 14.73
CA GLU A 85 9.42 11.72 14.57
C GLU A 85 10.52 12.58 13.95
N TYR A 86 10.16 13.64 13.23
CA TYR A 86 11.11 14.57 12.67
C TYR A 86 11.84 15.40 13.73
N GLU A 87 13.14 15.56 13.50
CA GLU A 87 13.97 16.44 14.32
C GLU A 87 13.66 17.90 14.02
N THR A 88 13.47 18.67 15.09
CA THR A 88 13.24 20.12 14.97
C THR A 88 14.50 20.83 14.49
N VAL A 89 14.32 21.84 13.64
CA VAL A 89 15.40 22.77 13.29
C VAL A 89 15.73 23.64 14.50
N THR A 90 16.97 23.57 14.97
CA THR A 90 17.49 24.44 16.05
C THR A 90 18.25 25.63 15.46
N ALA A 91 18.48 26.66 16.26
CA ALA A 91 19.31 27.81 15.86
C ALA A 91 20.74 27.38 15.47
N ASP A 92 21.30 26.40 16.17
CA ASP A 92 22.62 25.84 15.88
C ASP A 92 22.64 25.15 14.51
N ASN A 93 21.62 24.35 14.19
CA ASN A 93 21.49 23.71 12.87
C ASN A 93 21.43 24.77 11.76
N VAL A 94 20.70 25.86 11.97
CA VAL A 94 20.60 26.97 11.00
C VAL A 94 21.95 27.65 10.83
N ALA A 95 22.65 27.94 11.91
CA ALA A 95 23.97 28.58 11.86
C ALA A 95 25.00 27.69 11.16
N GLU A 96 25.03 26.40 11.49
CA GLU A 96 25.91 25.40 10.87
C GLU A 96 25.68 25.29 9.35
N LEU A 97 24.42 25.11 8.92
CA LEU A 97 24.08 25.00 7.49
C LEU A 97 24.29 26.32 6.74
N SER A 98 24.06 27.46 7.39
CA SER A 98 24.31 28.77 6.78
C SER A 98 25.79 28.99 6.53
N LEU A 99 26.65 28.64 7.50
CA LEU A 99 28.10 28.70 7.34
C LEU A 99 28.57 27.75 6.22
N LEU A 100 28.07 26.51 6.22
CA LEU A 100 28.37 25.53 5.18
C LEU A 100 28.07 26.06 3.77
N GLY A 101 26.95 26.77 3.60
CA GLY A 101 26.56 27.39 2.33
C GLY A 101 27.44 28.56 1.86
N THR A 102 28.31 29.10 2.72
CA THR A 102 29.29 30.15 2.33
C THR A 102 30.65 29.59 1.92
N MET A 103 30.88 28.30 2.16
CA MET A 103 32.15 27.63 1.93
C MET A 103 32.11 26.83 0.64
N LYS A 104 33.29 26.60 0.05
CA LYS A 104 33.44 25.59 -1.00
C LYS A 104 33.47 24.22 -0.33
N VAL A 105 32.46 23.40 -0.61
CA VAL A 105 32.28 22.08 0.01
C VAL A 105 32.46 20.98 -1.02
N SER A 106 32.90 19.81 -0.56
CA SER A 106 32.97 18.60 -1.37
C SER A 106 31.69 17.77 -1.28
N GLU A 107 31.49 16.89 -2.25
CA GLU A 107 30.36 15.96 -2.26
C GLU A 107 30.37 15.04 -1.03
N GLN A 108 31.53 14.51 -0.66
CA GLN A 108 31.68 13.61 0.49
C GLN A 108 31.29 14.28 1.82
N GLU A 109 31.61 15.57 1.98
CA GLU A 109 31.18 16.34 3.16
C GLU A 109 29.65 16.48 3.17
N LEU A 110 29.04 16.85 2.04
CA LEU A 110 27.59 16.99 1.93
C LEU A 110 26.84 15.67 2.17
N LEU A 111 27.38 14.54 1.72
CA LEU A 111 26.82 13.21 2.03
C LEU A 111 26.83 12.91 3.53
N GLY A 112 27.92 13.28 4.23
CA GLY A 112 27.99 13.15 5.70
C GLY A 112 26.94 14.02 6.41
N TYR A 113 26.70 15.24 5.91
CA TYR A 113 25.65 16.10 6.42
C TYR A 113 24.24 15.58 6.13
N LEU A 114 24.00 14.98 4.96
CA LEU A 114 22.72 14.36 4.64
C LEU A 114 22.41 13.23 5.62
N GLU A 115 23.38 12.35 5.92
CA GLU A 115 23.20 11.28 6.89
C GLU A 115 22.94 11.83 8.30
N LYS A 116 23.70 12.86 8.73
CA LYS A 116 23.48 13.55 10.01
C LYS A 116 22.07 14.13 10.12
N PHE A 117 21.54 14.72 9.05
CA PHE A 117 20.26 15.42 9.04
C PHE A 117 19.11 14.62 8.42
N LYS A 118 19.24 13.30 8.24
CA LYS A 118 18.22 12.45 7.57
C LYS A 118 16.84 12.48 8.21
N ARG A 119 16.76 12.87 9.49
CA ARG A 119 15.52 13.05 10.26
C ARG A 119 14.98 14.48 10.26
N ASN A 120 15.64 15.40 9.57
CA ASN A 120 15.27 16.81 9.49
C ASN A 120 15.05 17.21 8.01
N PRO A 121 13.82 17.08 7.48
CA PRO A 121 13.49 17.40 6.10
C PRO A 121 13.90 18.80 5.64
N LEU A 122 13.83 19.79 6.53
CA LEU A 122 14.18 21.17 6.22
C LEU A 122 15.70 21.34 6.07
N ALA A 123 16.48 20.68 6.93
CA ALA A 123 17.93 20.63 6.80
C ALA A 123 18.36 19.90 5.52
N ILE A 124 17.71 18.79 5.18
CA ILE A 124 17.94 18.08 3.91
C ILE A 124 17.68 18.99 2.72
N LYS A 125 16.54 19.69 2.68
CA LYS A 125 16.24 20.66 1.63
C LYS A 125 17.34 21.72 1.51
N LYS A 126 17.83 22.22 2.65
CA LYS A 126 18.91 23.21 2.65
C LYS A 126 20.24 22.65 2.11
N LEU A 127 20.54 21.38 2.40
CA LEU A 127 21.74 20.72 1.88
C LEU A 127 21.69 20.55 0.35
N HIS A 128 20.52 20.25 -0.21
CA HIS A 128 20.34 20.25 -1.67
C HIS A 128 20.62 21.63 -2.29
N GLU A 129 20.11 22.71 -1.70
CA GLU A 129 20.40 24.08 -2.17
C GLU A 129 21.91 24.39 -2.13
N ILE A 130 22.62 23.93 -1.09
CA ILE A 130 24.08 24.11 -0.96
C ILE A 130 24.83 23.28 -2.02
N GLY A 131 24.38 22.04 -2.28
CA GLY A 131 24.92 21.19 -3.34
C GLY A 131 24.80 21.85 -4.72
N GLU A 132 23.59 22.35 -5.06
CA GLU A 132 23.35 23.06 -6.32
C GLU A 132 24.27 24.28 -6.48
N ALA A 133 24.44 25.09 -5.44
CA ALA A 133 25.33 26.25 -5.47
C ALA A 133 26.81 25.87 -5.68
N ASN A 134 27.20 24.65 -5.32
CA ASN A 134 28.55 24.11 -5.51
C ASN A 134 28.69 23.24 -6.77
N ASN A 135 27.65 23.14 -7.61
CA ASN A 135 27.58 22.25 -8.77
C ASN A 135 27.73 20.75 -8.40
N ILE A 136 27.17 20.35 -7.25
CA ILE A 136 27.14 18.97 -6.75
C ILE A 136 25.70 18.47 -6.80
N THR A 137 25.50 17.31 -7.43
CA THR A 137 24.21 16.62 -7.46
C THR A 137 24.15 15.62 -6.32
N LEU A 138 23.29 15.89 -5.33
CA LEU A 138 23.07 15.00 -4.20
C LEU A 138 21.98 13.95 -4.49
N PRO A 139 22.03 12.78 -3.84
CA PRO A 139 20.98 11.77 -3.99
C PRO A 139 19.63 12.30 -3.50
N GLY A 140 18.56 11.84 -4.13
CA GLY A 140 17.21 12.28 -3.78
C GLY A 140 16.82 11.86 -2.37
N TYR A 141 16.05 12.73 -1.69
CA TYR A 141 15.40 12.41 -0.44
C TYR A 141 13.90 12.23 -0.66
N ILE A 142 13.40 11.03 -0.39
CA ILE A 142 11.96 10.74 -0.43
C ILE A 142 11.40 11.08 0.95
N MET A 143 10.31 11.85 1.08
CA MET A 143 9.73 12.13 2.40
C MET A 143 9.01 10.90 2.95
N LYS A 144 8.95 10.75 4.28
CA LYS A 144 8.22 9.63 4.90
C LYS A 144 6.73 9.70 4.56
N GLU A 145 6.18 10.91 4.43
CA GLU A 145 4.82 11.16 3.97
C GLU A 145 4.58 10.63 2.56
N ASP A 146 5.53 10.82 1.63
CA ASP A 146 5.41 10.33 0.26
C ASP A 146 5.40 8.80 0.23
N ARG A 147 6.21 8.15 1.10
CA ARG A 147 6.19 6.69 1.26
C ARG A 147 4.89 6.20 1.86
N LEU A 148 4.33 6.90 2.83
CA LEU A 148 3.00 6.60 3.38
C LEU A 148 1.92 6.71 2.30
N VAL A 149 1.93 7.79 1.50
CA VAL A 149 1.00 7.97 0.38
C VAL A 149 1.12 6.81 -0.62
N ASN A 150 2.34 6.41 -0.96
CA ASN A 150 2.58 5.28 -1.85
C ASN A 150 2.05 3.95 -1.29
N LEU A 151 2.34 3.66 -0.01
CA LEU A 151 1.86 2.48 0.70
C LEU A 151 0.32 2.42 0.70
N LEU A 152 -0.33 3.52 1.09
CA LEU A 152 -1.78 3.59 1.13
C LEU A 152 -2.42 3.50 -0.27
N ARG A 153 -1.76 4.05 -1.30
CA ARG A 153 -2.19 3.90 -2.69
C ARG A 153 -2.17 2.44 -3.12
N ILE A 154 -1.11 1.69 -2.79
CA ILE A 154 -1.00 0.25 -3.09
C ILE A 154 -2.11 -0.53 -2.36
N PHE A 155 -2.34 -0.24 -1.08
CA PHE A 155 -3.39 -0.89 -0.29
C PHE A 155 -4.80 -0.61 -0.86
N LYS A 156 -5.10 0.66 -1.19
CA LYS A 156 -6.38 1.07 -1.80
C LYS A 156 -6.59 0.41 -3.16
N ARG A 157 -5.52 0.27 -3.96
CA ARG A 157 -5.56 -0.43 -5.26
C ARG A 157 -5.98 -1.89 -5.10
N TYR A 158 -5.28 -2.67 -4.27
CA TYR A 158 -5.61 -4.09 -4.11
C TYR A 158 -6.97 -4.32 -3.46
N ALA A 159 -7.33 -3.52 -2.45
CA ALA A 159 -8.68 -3.58 -1.88
C ALA A 159 -9.77 -3.36 -2.95
N LYS A 160 -9.54 -2.40 -3.86
CA LYS A 160 -10.44 -2.11 -4.98
C LYS A 160 -10.46 -3.22 -6.03
N ASP A 161 -9.31 -3.78 -6.38
CA ASP A 161 -9.21 -4.84 -7.38
C ASP A 161 -9.93 -6.11 -6.91
N TYR A 162 -9.73 -6.50 -5.65
CA TYR A 162 -10.46 -7.62 -5.03
C TYR A 162 -11.96 -7.35 -4.96
N HIS A 163 -12.34 -6.13 -4.58
CA HIS A 163 -13.74 -5.74 -4.53
C HIS A 163 -14.43 -5.84 -5.90
N ASN A 164 -13.79 -5.31 -6.94
CA ASN A 164 -14.32 -5.25 -8.30
C ASN A 164 -14.28 -6.59 -9.04
N THR A 165 -13.56 -7.59 -8.54
CA THR A 165 -13.51 -8.91 -9.17
C THR A 165 -14.92 -9.52 -9.16
N PRO A 166 -15.50 -9.88 -10.30
CA PRO A 166 -16.86 -10.39 -10.36
C PRO A 166 -16.96 -11.81 -9.78
N ILE A 167 -18.08 -12.12 -9.12
CA ILE A 167 -18.39 -13.49 -8.66
C ILE A 167 -18.93 -14.29 -9.84
N ILE A 168 -18.02 -14.69 -10.73
CA ILE A 168 -18.27 -15.59 -11.86
C ILE A 168 -17.06 -16.52 -12.01
N ASP A 169 -17.30 -17.82 -12.13
CA ASP A 169 -16.26 -18.77 -12.54
C ASP A 169 -16.42 -19.07 -14.03
N SER A 170 -16.13 -18.08 -14.87
CA SER A 170 -16.00 -18.26 -16.31
C SER A 170 -14.58 -17.89 -16.71
N ASN A 171 -13.83 -18.87 -17.24
CA ASN A 171 -12.47 -18.69 -17.76
C ASN A 171 -11.37 -18.48 -16.71
N GLY A 172 -11.48 -19.08 -15.52
CA GLY A 172 -10.34 -19.13 -14.58
C GLY A 172 -10.19 -17.92 -13.66
N SER A 173 -11.23 -17.12 -13.46
CA SER A 173 -11.19 -15.93 -12.61
C SER A 173 -10.75 -16.19 -11.16
N ALA A 174 -11.02 -17.39 -10.61
CA ALA A 174 -10.48 -17.80 -9.32
C ALA A 174 -8.96 -17.96 -9.34
N SER A 175 -8.42 -18.58 -10.40
CA SER A 175 -6.98 -18.77 -10.59
C SER A 175 -6.26 -17.43 -10.83
N ASP A 176 -6.85 -16.54 -11.62
CA ASP A 176 -6.31 -15.19 -11.86
C ASP A 176 -6.25 -14.39 -10.55
N LEU A 177 -7.29 -14.49 -9.72
CA LEU A 177 -7.32 -13.84 -8.41
C LEU A 177 -6.31 -14.48 -7.45
N ALA A 178 -6.14 -15.81 -7.48
CA ALA A 178 -5.12 -16.50 -6.68
C ALA A 178 -3.70 -16.03 -7.05
N PHE A 179 -3.41 -15.86 -8.34
CA PHE A 179 -2.13 -15.28 -8.78
C PHE A 179 -1.96 -13.83 -8.32
N THR A 180 -3.02 -13.02 -8.45
CA THR A 180 -3.04 -11.63 -7.99
C THR A 180 -2.80 -11.54 -6.47
N LEU A 181 -3.31 -12.46 -5.66
CA LEU A 181 -3.09 -12.51 -4.22
C LEU A 181 -1.62 -12.69 -3.85
N VAL A 182 -0.89 -13.54 -4.58
CA VAL A 182 0.55 -13.74 -4.36
C VAL A 182 1.32 -12.46 -4.67
N LEU A 183 1.12 -11.89 -5.86
CA LEU A 183 1.79 -10.65 -6.26
C LEU A 183 1.48 -9.49 -5.31
N ALA A 184 0.22 -9.36 -4.92
CA ALA A 184 -0.22 -8.32 -4.00
C ALA A 184 0.39 -8.48 -2.61
N GLY A 185 0.51 -9.72 -2.13
CA GLY A 185 1.14 -10.03 -0.85
C GLY A 185 2.57 -9.51 -0.79
N ASP A 186 3.34 -9.75 -1.85
CA ASP A 186 4.73 -9.30 -2.00
C ASP A 186 4.80 -7.77 -2.14
N GLU A 187 4.06 -7.16 -3.08
CA GLU A 187 4.09 -5.71 -3.29
C GLU A 187 3.67 -4.92 -2.05
N MET A 188 2.64 -5.39 -1.33
CA MET A 188 2.21 -4.77 -0.08
C MET A 188 3.23 -4.95 1.05
N ALA A 189 3.95 -6.07 1.09
CA ALA A 189 5.01 -6.30 2.07
C ALA A 189 6.22 -5.39 1.80
N THR A 190 6.66 -5.30 0.55
CA THR A 190 7.76 -4.41 0.14
C THR A 190 7.44 -2.95 0.46
N ALA A 191 6.25 -2.47 0.08
CA ALA A 191 5.86 -1.10 0.38
C ALA A 191 5.82 -0.80 1.88
N LEU A 192 5.43 -1.79 2.70
CA LEU A 192 5.41 -1.66 4.15
C LEU A 192 6.82 -1.61 4.74
N GLU A 193 7.73 -2.42 4.20
CA GLU A 193 9.14 -2.43 4.58
C GLU A 193 9.83 -1.11 4.23
N GLU A 194 9.61 -0.60 3.00
CA GLU A 194 10.12 0.70 2.56
C GLU A 194 9.61 1.84 3.46
N TYR A 195 8.35 1.81 3.87
CA TYR A 195 7.81 2.78 4.82
C TYR A 195 8.47 2.67 6.20
N SER A 196 8.65 1.45 6.69
CA SER A 196 9.18 1.18 8.04
C SER A 196 10.67 1.55 8.14
N ASN A 197 11.45 1.25 7.11
CA ASN A 197 12.89 1.52 7.05
C ASN A 197 13.22 2.89 6.45
N HIS A 198 12.27 3.85 6.55
CA HIS A 198 12.35 5.14 5.90
C HIS A 198 13.71 5.82 6.10
N PHE A 199 14.12 6.11 7.33
CA PHE A 199 15.34 6.89 7.57
C PHE A 199 16.64 6.19 7.17
N ASP A 200 16.64 4.87 7.05
CA ASP A 200 17.82 4.12 6.64
C ASP A 200 17.95 4.05 5.11
N THR A 201 16.85 4.29 4.40
CA THR A 201 16.79 4.23 2.93
C THR A 201 16.35 5.55 2.30
N ALA A 202 16.12 6.59 3.11
CA ALA A 202 15.53 7.87 2.68
C ALA A 202 16.37 8.57 1.62
N LEU A 203 17.70 8.40 1.72
CA LEU A 203 18.71 9.04 0.89
C LEU A 203 19.21 8.15 -0.25
N GLY A 204 18.67 6.93 -0.42
CA GLY A 204 19.14 5.99 -1.44
C GLY A 204 20.64 5.64 -1.35
N LEU A 205 21.29 5.90 -0.20
CA LEU A 205 22.73 5.72 0.01
C LEU A 205 23.14 4.25 0.13
N SER A 206 22.18 3.32 0.19
CA SER A 206 22.40 1.89 0.41
C SER A 206 22.51 1.06 -0.86
N GLU A 207 22.72 1.67 -2.03
CA GLU A 207 23.08 0.95 -3.26
C GLU A 207 24.41 1.49 -3.81
N GLY A 208 25.52 0.95 -3.28
CA GLY A 208 26.88 1.14 -3.76
C GLY A 208 27.71 -0.11 -3.53
#